data_AF-A0A963B3B9-F1
#
_entry.id   AF-A0A963B3B9-F1
#
_cell.length_a   1.000
_cell.length_b   1.000
_cell.length_c   1.000
_cell.angle_alpha   90.00
_cell.angle_beta   90.00
_cell.angle_gamma   90.00
#
_symmetry.space_group_name_H-M   'P 1'
#
loop_
_entity.id
_entity.type
_entity.pdbx_description
1 polymer ?
#
loop_
_entity_poly.entity_id
_entity_poly.type
_entity_poly.pdbx_seq_one_letter_code
_entity_poly.pdbx_strand_id
1 'polypeptide(L)'
;MSIKCVALLTAGGLAPCLSSAIGRLIERYTEVSPETKIICYLGGYKGLLKGESITVTQDIRNKASILYKHGGSPIGNSRVKFTNVKDCEKRGLVKPGGDPLEVAAKQLVKDGVEVLHTIGGDDTNTAAADLAAYLKENDYALTVVGLPKTVDNDVFPIKQSLGAWTAAEEGAKFFANVVAEHNANPRML
;
A
#
# COMPACT_ATOMS: atom_id res chain seq x y z
N MET A 1 23.66 7.68 8.72
CA MET A 1 23.67 6.25 8.32
C MET A 1 22.93 6.12 7.01
N SER A 2 23.47 5.34 6.07
CA SER A 2 22.81 5.04 4.79
C SER A 2 21.76 3.95 5.02
N ILE A 3 20.51 4.18 4.59
CA ILE A 3 19.43 3.17 4.64
C ILE A 3 19.79 2.04 3.67
N LYS A 4 19.88 0.81 4.16
CA LYS A 4 20.26 -0.38 3.38
C LYS A 4 19.07 -1.05 2.71
N CYS A 5 17.93 -1.14 3.41
CA CYS A 5 16.75 -1.84 2.90
C CYS A 5 15.45 -1.09 3.18
N VAL A 6 14.63 -0.95 2.13
CA VAL A 6 13.32 -0.33 2.17
C VAL A 6 12.29 -1.35 1.67
N ALA A 7 11.16 -1.46 2.37
CA ALA A 7 10.03 -2.25 1.93
C ALA A 7 8.86 -1.38 1.49
N LEU A 8 8.18 -1.78 0.42
CA LEU A 8 6.96 -1.18 -0.07
C LEU A 8 5.80 -2.18 0.06
N LEU A 9 4.62 -1.71 0.46
CA LEU A 9 3.41 -2.52 0.40
C LEU A 9 2.17 -1.68 0.06
N THR A 10 1.19 -2.29 -0.59
CA THR A 10 -0.13 -1.71 -0.81
C THR A 10 -1.18 -2.54 -0.08
N ALA A 11 -2.08 -1.91 0.66
CA ALA A 11 -3.10 -2.59 1.45
C ALA A 11 -4.50 -1.96 1.29
N GLY A 12 -5.53 -2.75 1.61
CA GLY A 12 -6.93 -2.31 1.63
C GLY A 12 -7.65 -2.44 0.28
N GLY A 13 -8.52 -1.48 -0.04
CA GLY A 13 -9.17 -1.37 -1.35
C GLY A 13 -8.25 -0.74 -2.40
N LEU A 14 -8.46 -1.09 -3.68
CA LEU A 14 -7.80 -0.42 -4.78
C LEU A 14 -8.19 1.06 -4.83
N ALA A 15 -7.24 1.91 -5.20
CA ALA A 15 -7.46 3.32 -5.49
C ALA A 15 -6.59 3.69 -6.70
N PRO A 16 -7.01 4.66 -7.54
CA PRO A 16 -6.29 5.10 -8.73
C PRO A 16 -5.05 5.93 -8.37
N CYS A 17 -4.08 5.29 -7.72
CA CYS A 17 -2.81 5.88 -7.31
C CYS A 17 -1.73 4.85 -6.95
N LEU A 18 -2.11 3.58 -6.73
CA LEU A 18 -1.20 2.57 -6.15
C LEU A 18 0.00 2.28 -7.06
N SER A 19 -0.22 2.02 -8.35
CA SER A 19 0.86 1.85 -9.33
C SER A 19 1.78 3.08 -9.38
N SER A 20 1.21 4.28 -9.47
CA SER A 20 1.97 5.52 -9.51
C SER A 20 2.77 5.79 -8.23
N ALA A 21 2.22 5.47 -7.07
CA ALA A 21 2.92 5.62 -5.79
C ALA A 21 4.15 4.69 -5.72
N ILE A 22 4.01 3.43 -6.16
CA ILE A 22 5.15 2.49 -6.24
C ILE A 22 6.18 2.99 -7.25
N GLY A 23 5.75 3.38 -8.45
CA GLY A 23 6.66 3.90 -9.49
C GLY A 23 7.45 5.11 -8.99
N ARG A 24 6.78 6.05 -8.32
CA ARG A 24 7.42 7.26 -7.78
C ARG A 24 8.40 6.98 -6.66
N LEU A 25 8.09 6.04 -5.77
CA LEU A 25 9.01 5.61 -4.72
C LEU A 25 10.26 4.96 -5.32
N ILE A 26 10.09 4.06 -6.30
CA ILE A 26 11.20 3.41 -6.99
C ILE A 26 12.09 4.44 -7.70
N GLU A 27 11.52 5.36 -8.48
CA GLU A 27 12.27 6.43 -9.14
C GLU A 27 13.03 7.28 -8.13
N ARG A 28 12.34 7.71 -7.06
CA ARG A 28 12.97 8.61 -6.08
C ARG A 28 14.13 7.95 -5.36
N TYR A 29 14.00 6.70 -4.92
CA TYR A 29 15.12 5.97 -4.33
C TYR A 29 16.23 5.73 -5.34
N THR A 30 15.92 5.51 -6.61
CA THR A 30 16.94 5.37 -7.67
C THR A 30 17.76 6.65 -7.84
N GLU A 31 17.13 7.83 -7.72
CA GLU A 31 17.80 9.13 -7.81
C GLU A 31 18.67 9.44 -6.60
N VAL A 32 18.18 9.18 -5.37
CA VAL A 32 18.80 9.70 -4.14
C VAL A 32 19.63 8.68 -3.36
N SER A 33 19.38 7.38 -3.57
CA SER A 33 20.02 6.28 -2.83
C SER A 33 20.00 4.99 -3.69
N PRO A 34 20.70 4.99 -4.84
CA PRO A 34 20.66 3.87 -5.80
C PRO A 34 21.11 2.53 -5.22
N GLU A 35 21.96 2.54 -4.19
CA GLU A 35 22.46 1.39 -3.46
C GLU A 35 21.43 0.78 -2.49
N THR A 36 20.38 1.51 -2.10
CA THR A 36 19.35 1.02 -1.19
C THR A 36 18.57 -0.12 -1.86
N LYS A 37 18.53 -1.29 -1.22
CA LYS A 37 17.70 -2.41 -1.64
C LYS A 37 16.22 -2.04 -1.44
N ILE A 38 15.40 -2.24 -2.46
CA ILE A 38 13.94 -2.07 -2.36
C ILE A 38 13.29 -3.44 -2.53
N ILE A 39 12.46 -3.83 -1.57
CA ILE A 39 11.58 -5.01 -1.67
C ILE A 39 10.13 -4.58 -1.67
N CYS A 40 9.27 -5.34 -2.34
CA CYS A 40 7.84 -5.11 -2.36
C CYS A 40 7.10 -6.35 -1.87
N TYR A 41 6.32 -6.25 -0.79
CA TYR A 41 5.53 -7.37 -0.28
C TYR A 41 4.30 -7.62 -1.16
N LEU A 42 4.14 -8.86 -1.61
CA LEU A 42 3.08 -9.25 -2.55
C LEU A 42 1.73 -9.30 -1.85
N GLY A 43 0.76 -8.54 -2.34
CA GLY A 43 -0.57 -8.47 -1.75
C GLY A 43 -0.59 -7.78 -0.39
N GLY A 44 0.34 -6.88 -0.10
CA GLY A 44 0.31 -6.08 1.12
C GLY A 44 0.72 -6.88 2.36
N TYR A 45 -0.03 -6.68 3.46
CA TYR A 45 0.21 -7.41 4.71
C TYR A 45 0.08 -8.93 4.61
N LYS A 46 -0.68 -9.44 3.63
CA LYS A 46 -0.67 -10.88 3.32
C LYS A 46 0.75 -11.36 2.97
N GLY A 47 1.43 -10.68 2.06
CA GLY A 47 2.78 -11.04 1.64
C GLY A 47 3.78 -10.87 2.77
N LEU A 48 3.63 -9.82 3.58
CA LEU A 48 4.44 -9.62 4.77
C LEU A 48 4.31 -10.80 5.76
N LEU A 49 3.09 -11.23 6.09
CA LEU A 49 2.89 -12.37 7.00
C LEU A 49 3.44 -13.69 6.46
N LYS A 50 3.47 -13.85 5.12
CA LYS A 50 3.98 -15.06 4.45
C LYS A 50 5.46 -14.99 4.09
N GLY A 51 6.12 -13.84 4.22
CA GLY A 51 7.47 -13.60 3.70
C GLY A 51 7.54 -13.62 2.17
N GLU A 52 6.43 -13.32 1.48
CA GLU A 52 6.34 -13.26 0.02
C GLU A 52 6.65 -11.83 -0.45
N SER A 53 7.83 -11.63 -1.04
CA SER A 53 8.24 -10.34 -1.61
C SER A 53 8.98 -10.48 -2.94
N ILE A 54 9.02 -9.39 -3.71
CA ILE A 54 9.88 -9.26 -4.88
C ILE A 54 10.93 -8.18 -4.64
N THR A 55 12.13 -8.35 -5.18
CA THR A 55 13.18 -7.31 -5.13
C THR A 55 13.12 -6.45 -6.38
N VAL A 56 13.22 -5.14 -6.23
CA VAL A 56 13.29 -4.18 -7.35
C VAL A 56 14.69 -4.24 -7.95
N THR A 57 14.80 -4.81 -9.16
CA THR A 57 16.05 -4.90 -9.91
C THR A 57 16.36 -3.61 -10.66
N GLN A 58 17.57 -3.49 -11.20
CA GLN A 58 17.94 -2.34 -12.05
C GLN A 58 17.02 -2.20 -13.28
N ASP A 59 16.58 -3.31 -13.88
CA ASP A 59 15.63 -3.27 -15.00
C ASP A 59 14.29 -2.67 -14.58
N ILE A 60 13.79 -3.03 -13.39
CA ILE A 60 12.56 -2.45 -12.84
C ILE A 60 12.76 -0.95 -12.56
N ARG A 61 13.90 -0.54 -11.99
CA ARG A 61 14.22 0.88 -11.77
C ARG A 61 14.17 1.68 -13.06
N ASN A 62 14.81 1.18 -14.12
CA ASN A 62 14.86 1.84 -15.43
C ASN A 62 13.48 1.98 -16.09
N LYS A 63 12.52 1.13 -15.73
CA LYS A 63 11.18 1.09 -16.31
C LYS A 63 10.07 1.57 -15.37
N ALA A 64 10.40 2.04 -14.17
CA ALA A 64 9.42 2.37 -13.13
C ALA A 64 8.36 3.38 -13.59
N SER A 65 8.72 4.30 -14.49
CA SER A 65 7.82 5.30 -15.08
C SER A 65 6.63 4.71 -15.83
N ILE A 66 6.71 3.45 -16.29
CA ILE A 66 5.57 2.79 -16.95
C ILE A 66 4.37 2.65 -16.01
N LEU A 67 4.62 2.53 -14.70
CA LEU A 67 3.57 2.35 -13.70
C LEU A 67 2.60 3.54 -13.62
N TYR A 68 3.03 4.73 -14.06
CA TYR A 68 2.15 5.90 -14.14
C TYR A 68 1.01 5.77 -15.14
N LYS A 69 1.12 4.83 -16.09
CA LYS A 69 0.12 4.58 -17.13
C LYS A 69 -0.89 3.50 -16.74
N HIS A 70 -0.77 2.89 -15.56
CA HIS A 70 -1.58 1.75 -15.17
C HIS A 70 -2.34 2.00 -13.87
N GLY A 71 -3.63 1.65 -13.84
CA GLY A 71 -4.40 1.52 -12.60
C GLY A 71 -4.04 0.25 -11.82
N GLY A 72 -4.79 -0.01 -10.73
CA GLY A 72 -4.58 -1.20 -9.91
C GLY A 72 -3.31 -1.14 -9.05
N SER A 73 -2.83 -2.29 -8.59
CA SER A 73 -1.56 -2.41 -7.86
C SER A 73 -0.67 -3.46 -8.56
N PRO A 74 0.55 -3.11 -9.00
CA PRO A 74 1.46 -4.03 -9.68
C PRO A 74 1.98 -5.15 -8.76
N ILE A 75 1.87 -4.97 -7.45
CA ILE A 75 2.27 -5.96 -6.43
C ILE A 75 1.08 -6.65 -5.77
N GLY A 76 -0.13 -6.46 -6.30
CA GLY A 76 -1.37 -6.98 -5.73
C GLY A 76 -1.79 -6.25 -4.46
N ASN A 77 -2.98 -6.58 -3.95
CA ASN A 77 -3.53 -5.94 -2.76
C ASN A 77 -4.27 -6.97 -1.89
N SER A 78 -4.39 -6.72 -0.59
CA SER A 78 -5.25 -7.52 0.29
C SER A 78 -5.82 -6.71 1.44
N ARG A 79 -6.94 -7.21 1.98
CA ARG A 79 -7.53 -6.72 3.22
C ARG A 79 -7.14 -7.69 4.33
N VAL A 80 -6.13 -7.33 5.11
CA VAL A 80 -5.66 -8.08 6.28
C VAL A 80 -5.62 -7.10 7.45
N LYS A 81 -6.20 -7.50 8.57
CA LYS A 81 -6.17 -6.75 9.84
C LYS A 81 -5.51 -7.63 10.89
N PHE A 82 -4.42 -7.18 11.48
CA PHE A 82 -3.71 -7.95 12.51
C PHE A 82 -4.58 -8.20 13.75
N THR A 83 -5.49 -7.27 14.06
CA THR A 83 -6.48 -7.41 15.14
C THR A 83 -7.46 -8.56 14.93
N ASN A 84 -7.64 -9.06 13.70
CA ASN A 84 -8.50 -10.20 13.40
C ASN A 84 -7.66 -11.48 13.23
N VAL A 85 -7.14 -11.97 14.35
CA VAL A 85 -6.30 -13.19 14.42
C VAL A 85 -7.03 -14.40 13.82
N LYS A 86 -8.32 -14.56 14.13
CA LYS A 86 -9.14 -15.68 13.62
C LYS A 86 -9.23 -15.69 12.09
N ASP A 87 -9.37 -14.53 11.45
CA ASP A 87 -9.34 -14.43 9.98
C ASP A 87 -7.95 -14.76 9.42
N CYS A 88 -6.90 -14.27 10.07
CA CYS A 88 -5.52 -14.57 9.67
C CYS A 88 -5.22 -16.07 9.74
N GLU A 89 -5.64 -16.75 10.81
CA GLU A 89 -5.51 -18.21 10.96
C GLU A 89 -6.34 -18.95 9.90
N LYS A 90 -7.62 -18.60 9.74
CA LYS A 90 -8.53 -19.22 8.76
C LYS A 90 -7.98 -19.15 7.34
N ARG A 91 -7.29 -18.05 7.01
CA ARG A 91 -6.68 -17.81 5.69
C ARG A 91 -5.26 -18.38 5.57
N GLY A 92 -4.76 -19.04 6.62
CA GLY A 92 -3.41 -19.59 6.67
C GLY A 92 -2.31 -18.53 6.52
N LEU A 93 -2.54 -17.33 7.06
CA LEU A 93 -1.55 -16.24 7.09
C LEU A 93 -0.63 -16.37 8.30
N VAL A 94 -1.14 -16.97 9.38
CA VAL A 94 -0.38 -17.28 10.60
C VAL A 94 -0.68 -18.72 11.02
N LYS A 95 0.21 -19.30 11.83
CA LYS A 95 -0.03 -20.60 12.47
C LYS A 95 -1.14 -20.45 13.52
N PRO A 96 -1.89 -21.53 13.84
CA PRO A 96 -2.85 -21.51 14.95
C PRO A 96 -2.19 -21.04 16.26
N GLY A 97 -2.79 -20.06 16.92
CA GLY A 97 -2.28 -19.40 18.12
C GLY A 97 -1.17 -18.38 17.88
N GLY A 98 -0.82 -18.08 16.62
CA GLY A 98 0.22 -17.10 16.28
C GLY A 98 -0.32 -15.68 16.20
N ASP A 99 0.39 -14.73 16.81
CA ASP A 99 0.08 -13.30 16.70
C ASP A 99 0.54 -12.74 15.33
N PRO A 100 -0.38 -12.23 14.48
CA PRO A 100 -0.01 -11.61 13.21
C PRO A 100 0.97 -10.44 13.35
N LEU A 101 0.87 -9.65 14.41
CA LEU A 101 1.76 -8.50 14.63
C LEU A 101 3.21 -8.98 14.82
N GLU A 102 3.41 -9.98 15.70
CA GLU A 102 4.72 -10.59 15.96
C GLU A 102 5.29 -11.27 14.71
N VAL A 103 4.45 -12.00 13.95
CA VAL A 103 4.88 -12.66 12.70
C VAL A 103 5.37 -11.63 11.68
N ALA A 104 4.60 -10.56 11.48
CA ALA A 104 4.97 -9.47 10.57
C ALA A 104 6.25 -8.76 11.03
N ALA A 105 6.37 -8.44 12.32
CA ALA A 105 7.55 -7.82 12.90
C ALA A 105 8.80 -8.68 12.68
N LYS A 106 8.74 -9.98 13.00
CA LYS A 106 9.83 -10.93 12.76
C LYS A 106 10.23 -11.01 11.30
N GLN A 107 9.27 -10.94 10.38
CA GLN A 107 9.56 -10.96 8.95
C GLN A 107 10.28 -9.67 8.49
N LEU A 108 9.89 -8.49 8.98
CA LEU A 108 10.60 -7.23 8.69
C LEU A 108 12.06 -7.27 9.17
N VAL A 109 12.29 -7.77 10.39
CA VAL A 109 13.63 -7.95 10.96
C VAL A 109 14.45 -8.92 10.13
N LYS A 110 13.86 -10.07 9.76
CA LYS A 110 14.50 -11.09 8.92
C LYS A 110 14.90 -10.56 7.54
N ASP A 111 14.06 -9.72 6.94
CA ASP A 111 14.33 -9.08 5.65
C ASP A 111 15.27 -7.86 5.75
N GLY A 112 15.61 -7.46 6.98
CA GLY A 112 16.51 -6.35 7.29
C GLY A 112 15.93 -4.98 6.95
N VAL A 113 14.61 -4.82 7.02
CA VAL A 113 13.90 -3.60 6.59
C VAL A 113 14.05 -2.47 7.60
N GLU A 114 14.67 -1.37 7.18
CA GLU A 114 14.84 -0.17 8.03
C GLU A 114 13.76 0.88 7.79
N VAL A 115 13.16 0.90 6.59
CA VAL A 115 12.03 1.78 6.25
C VAL A 115 10.92 0.98 5.60
N LEU A 116 9.70 1.12 6.12
CA LEU A 116 8.49 0.54 5.55
C LEU A 116 7.58 1.64 5.00
N HIS A 117 7.36 1.66 3.69
CA HIS A 117 6.34 2.48 3.04
C HIS A 117 5.03 1.71 2.93
N THR A 118 3.98 2.21 3.57
CA THR A 118 2.64 1.62 3.51
C THR A 118 1.71 2.49 2.70
N ILE A 119 1.16 1.97 1.60
CA ILE A 119 0.23 2.70 0.74
C ILE A 119 -1.18 2.16 1.01
N GLY A 120 -1.93 2.86 1.85
CA GLY A 120 -3.25 2.40 2.31
C GLY A 120 -4.04 3.44 3.08
N GLY A 121 -5.23 3.05 3.54
CA GLY A 121 -6.12 3.91 4.32
C GLY A 121 -5.77 3.91 5.80
N ASP A 122 -6.71 4.34 6.65
CA ASP A 122 -6.51 4.45 8.10
C ASP A 122 -6.07 3.13 8.74
N ASP A 123 -6.85 2.04 8.56
CA ASP A 123 -6.50 0.68 9.03
C ASP A 123 -5.07 0.26 8.65
N THR A 124 -4.60 0.66 7.47
CA THR A 124 -3.27 0.29 7.00
C THR A 124 -2.18 1.02 7.77
N ASN A 125 -2.34 2.33 7.95
CA ASN A 125 -1.34 3.17 8.59
C ASN A 125 -1.35 2.96 10.12
N THR A 126 -2.51 2.65 10.71
CA THR A 126 -2.62 2.22 12.12
C THR A 126 -1.83 0.93 12.36
N ALA A 127 -2.04 -0.11 11.52
CA ALA A 127 -1.26 -1.35 11.64
C ALA A 127 0.25 -1.14 11.43
N ALA A 128 0.64 -0.16 10.60
CA ALA A 128 2.04 0.18 10.40
C ALA A 128 2.63 0.88 11.64
N ALA A 129 1.86 1.75 12.30
CA ALA A 129 2.24 2.37 13.56
C ALA A 129 2.40 1.33 14.68
N ASP A 130 1.48 0.36 14.77
CA ASP A 130 1.56 -0.75 15.73
C ASP A 130 2.84 -1.58 15.52
N LEU A 131 3.20 -1.86 14.25
CA LEU A 131 4.45 -2.55 13.92
C LEU A 131 5.69 -1.76 14.35
N ALA A 132 5.72 -0.45 14.11
CA ALA A 132 6.84 0.39 14.51
C ALA A 132 6.98 0.46 16.03
N ALA A 133 5.87 0.56 16.76
CA ALA A 133 5.85 0.53 18.22
C ALA A 133 6.35 -0.81 18.77
N TYR A 134 5.81 -1.92 18.27
CA TYR A 134 6.20 -3.27 18.67
C TYR A 134 7.70 -3.51 18.43
N LEU A 135 8.22 -3.14 17.26
CA LEU A 135 9.63 -3.31 16.94
C LEU A 135 10.54 -2.44 17.82
N LYS A 136 10.11 -1.22 18.12
CA LYS A 136 10.85 -0.33 19.03
C LYS A 136 10.96 -0.89 20.45
N GLU A 137 9.91 -1.53 20.94
CA GLU A 137 9.92 -2.23 22.25
C GLU A 137 10.83 -3.46 22.26
N ASN A 138 11.18 -4.00 21.09
CA ASN A 138 12.05 -5.16 20.89
C ASN A 138 13.42 -4.77 20.31
N ASP A 139 13.90 -3.55 20.60
CA ASP A 139 15.21 -3.02 20.21
C ASP A 139 15.51 -3.02 18.69
N TYR A 140 14.46 -2.97 17.88
CA TYR A 140 14.57 -2.85 16.42
C TYR A 140 14.02 -1.51 15.93
N ALA A 141 14.87 -0.72 15.30
CA ALA A 141 14.47 0.56 14.72
C ALA A 141 13.84 0.34 13.33
N LEU A 142 12.53 0.60 13.23
CA LEU A 142 11.82 0.69 11.95
C LEU A 142 11.27 2.10 11.77
N THR A 143 11.56 2.72 10.64
CA THR A 143 10.87 3.95 10.21
C THR A 143 9.67 3.57 9.35
N VAL A 144 8.49 4.05 9.70
CA VAL A 144 7.28 3.88 8.88
C VAL A 144 6.93 5.19 8.20
N VAL A 145 6.70 5.14 6.89
CA VAL A 145 6.23 6.27 6.09
C VAL A 145 4.91 5.87 5.41
N GLY A 146 3.81 6.37 5.96
CA GLY A 146 2.47 6.09 5.45
C GLY A 146 2.09 6.99 4.27
N LEU A 147 1.66 6.40 3.17
CA LEU A 147 1.04 7.10 2.05
C LEU A 147 -0.49 6.96 2.16
N PRO A 148 -1.20 8.08 2.40
CA PRO A 148 -2.62 8.05 2.73
C PRO A 148 -3.47 7.83 1.48
N LYS A 149 -3.89 6.59 1.28
CA LYS A 149 -4.64 6.10 0.12
C LYS A 149 -6.07 5.76 0.53
N THR A 150 -7.04 6.42 -0.08
CA THR A 150 -8.47 6.11 0.03
C THR A 150 -9.22 6.88 -1.03
N VAL A 151 -10.26 6.29 -1.63
CA VAL A 151 -11.15 7.02 -2.55
C VAL A 151 -12.17 7.86 -1.78
N ASP A 152 -12.39 7.53 -0.51
CA ASP A 152 -13.41 8.13 0.36
C ASP A 152 -12.95 9.47 0.97
N ASN A 153 -11.67 9.83 0.80
CA ASN A 153 -11.04 11.04 1.36
C ASN A 153 -11.20 11.20 2.88
N ASP A 154 -11.15 10.09 3.62
CA ASP A 154 -11.50 9.99 5.03
C ASP A 154 -10.29 9.78 5.97
N VAL A 155 -9.06 9.95 5.47
CA VAL A 155 -7.86 9.92 6.32
C VAL A 155 -7.63 11.32 6.92
N PHE A 156 -7.65 11.42 8.24
CA PHE A 156 -7.37 12.66 9.00
C PHE A 156 -5.90 12.70 9.48
N PRO A 157 -5.23 13.86 9.60
CA PRO A 157 -5.68 15.25 9.40
C PRO A 157 -5.43 15.81 8.00
N ILE A 158 -5.14 14.98 7.00
CA ILE A 158 -4.81 15.48 5.67
C ILE A 158 -6.07 15.98 4.95
N LYS A 159 -5.88 16.95 4.04
CA LYS A 159 -6.97 17.50 3.23
C LYS A 159 -7.41 16.56 2.11
N GLN A 160 -6.46 15.85 1.51
CA GLN A 160 -6.67 15.07 0.30
C GLN A 160 -5.87 13.78 0.33
N SER A 161 -6.55 12.64 0.26
CA SER A 161 -5.95 11.32 0.07
C SER A 161 -5.64 11.04 -1.39
N LEU A 162 -4.67 10.14 -1.60
CA LEU A 162 -4.33 9.62 -2.91
C LEU A 162 -5.49 8.77 -3.45
N GLY A 163 -5.89 9.07 -4.69
CA GLY A 163 -6.94 8.38 -5.44
C GLY A 163 -8.33 9.00 -5.33
N ALA A 164 -8.61 9.83 -4.32
CA ALA A 164 -9.93 10.44 -4.14
C ALA A 164 -10.30 11.46 -5.24
N TRP A 165 -9.34 12.26 -5.73
CA TRP A 165 -9.61 13.20 -6.84
C TRP A 165 -10.07 12.46 -8.10
N THR A 166 -9.32 11.46 -8.54
CA THR A 166 -9.67 10.69 -9.74
C THR A 166 -11.00 9.95 -9.55
N ALA A 167 -11.28 9.42 -8.36
CA ALA A 167 -12.57 8.80 -8.06
C ALA A 167 -13.73 9.81 -8.18
N ALA A 168 -13.57 11.02 -7.66
CA ALA A 168 -14.58 12.08 -7.77
C ALA A 168 -14.78 12.54 -9.23
N GLU A 169 -13.70 12.70 -9.98
CA GLU A 169 -13.76 13.10 -11.39
C GLU A 169 -14.48 12.07 -12.26
N GLU A 170 -14.10 10.79 -12.15
CA GLU A 170 -14.76 9.71 -12.91
C GLU A 170 -16.20 9.48 -12.44
N GLY A 171 -16.47 9.64 -11.15
CA GLY A 171 -17.83 9.61 -10.60
C GLY A 171 -18.70 10.73 -11.16
N ALA A 172 -18.18 11.96 -11.28
CA ALA A 172 -18.90 13.09 -11.87
C ALA A 172 -19.17 12.88 -13.37
N LYS A 173 -18.19 12.36 -14.12
CA LYS A 173 -18.38 11.99 -15.54
C LYS A 173 -19.48 10.93 -15.70
N PHE A 174 -19.46 9.89 -14.86
CA PHE A 174 -20.50 8.86 -14.87
C PHE A 174 -21.88 9.46 -14.55
N PHE A 175 -21.98 10.27 -13.50
CA PHE A 175 -23.24 10.90 -13.11
C PHE A 175 -23.78 11.83 -14.19
N ALA A 176 -22.92 12.59 -14.88
CA ALA A 176 -23.33 13.45 -16.00
C ALA A 176 -24.03 12.66 -17.11
N ASN A 177 -23.57 11.44 -17.41
CA ASN A 177 -24.20 10.56 -18.40
C ASN A 177 -25.56 10.01 -17.94
N VAL A 178 -25.74 9.82 -16.62
CA VAL A 178 -26.98 9.29 -16.04
C VAL A 178 -28.04 10.40 -15.89
N VAL A 179 -27.66 11.57 -15.38
CA VAL A 179 -28.59 12.67 -15.09
C VAL A 179 -29.04 13.42 -16.35
N ALA A 180 -28.28 13.31 -17.45
CA ALA A 180 -28.63 13.89 -18.74
C ALA A 180 -29.75 13.12 -19.47
N GLU A 181 -30.63 12.41 -18.75
CA GLU A 181 -31.79 11.69 -19.32
C GLU A 181 -32.63 12.60 -20.24
N HIS A 182 -32.81 13.87 -19.85
CA HIS A 182 -33.50 14.89 -20.65
C HIS A 182 -32.90 15.08 -22.07
N ASN A 183 -31.61 14.79 -22.27
CA ASN A 183 -30.93 14.85 -23.58
C ASN A 183 -30.81 13.47 -24.24
N ALA A 184 -31.05 12.38 -23.50
CA ALA A 184 -30.89 11.01 -23.98
C ALA A 184 -32.22 10.32 -24.34
N ASN A 185 -33.35 10.79 -23.79
CA ASN A 185 -34.67 10.21 -24.00
C ASN A 185 -35.59 11.18 -24.76
N PRO A 186 -35.91 10.94 -26.05
CA PRO A 186 -36.80 11.79 -26.83
C PRO A 186 -38.27 11.72 -26.36
N ARG A 187 -38.60 10.89 -25.38
CA ARG A 187 -39.95 10.75 -24.81
C ARG A 187 -40.18 11.62 -23.57
N MET A 188 -39.16 12.32 -23.08
CA MET A 188 -39.30 13.33 -22.04
C MET A 188 -39.58 14.68 -22.69
N LEU A 189 -40.83 14.89 -23.10
CA LEU A 189 -41.43 16.21 -23.34
C LEU A 189 -42.02 16.74 -22.04
#